data_AF-A0A922WXP1-F1
#
_entry.id   AF-A0A922WXP1-F1
#
_cell.length_a   1.000
_cell.length_b   1.000
_cell.length_c   1.000
_cell.angle_alpha   90.00
_cell.angle_beta   90.00
_cell.angle_gamma   90.00
#
_symmetry.space_group_name_H-M   'P 1'
#
loop_
_entity.id
_entity.type
_entity.pdbx_description
1 polymer ?
#
loop_
_entity_poly.entity_id
_entity_poly.type
_entity_poly.pdbx_seq_one_letter_code
_entity_poly.pdbx_strand_id
1 'polypeptide(L)' 'MSFTADRLLLFGATGDLAQRMLLPSLFALDADGLLAPDLKIIGTARSQMTDSEYR' A
#
# COMPACT_ATOMS: atom_id res chain seq x y z
N MET A 1 6.47 -18.32 -18.58
CA MET A 1 5.54 -18.10 -17.47
C MET A 1 6.01 -16.83 -16.78
N SER A 2 5.25 -15.73 -16.85
CA SER A 2 5.64 -14.48 -16.20
C SER A 2 5.24 -14.56 -14.73
N PHE A 3 6.17 -14.27 -13.83
CA PHE A 3 5.86 -14.12 -12.41
C PHE A 3 5.42 -12.68 -12.17
N THR A 4 4.19 -12.50 -11.70
CA THR A 4 3.65 -11.19 -11.33
C THR A 4 3.43 -11.22 -9.82
N ALA A 5 3.97 -10.23 -9.11
CA ALA A 5 3.72 -10.11 -7.68
C ALA A 5 2.27 -9.64 -7.47
N ASP A 6 1.54 -10.35 -6.60
CA ASP A 6 0.18 -10.03 -6.20
C ASP A 6 0.13 -9.21 -4.89
N ARG A 7 1.29 -8.96 -4.27
CA ARG A 7 1.41 -8.26 -2.99
C ARG A 7 2.52 -7.20 -3.00
N LEU A 8 2.20 -6.02 -2.47
CA LEU A 8 3.13 -4.94 -2.19
C LEU A 8 3.29 -4.76 -0.67
N LEU A 9 4.47 -5.02 -0.14
CA LEU A 9 4.78 -4.78 1.28
C LEU A 9 5.37 -3.39 1.48
N LEU A 10 4.71 -2.55 2.28
CA LEU A 10 5.14 -1.20 2.61
C LEU A 10 5.75 -1.14 4.02
N PHE A 11 7.07 -1.05 4.10
CA PHE A 11 7.79 -0.84 5.35
C PHE A 11 7.77 0.64 5.73
N GLY A 12 7.47 0.94 7.00
CA GLY A 12 7.29 2.32 7.45
C GLY A 12 5.95 2.90 7.01
N ALA A 13 4.91 2.06 6.99
CA ALA A 13 3.56 2.41 6.57
C ALA A 13 2.95 3.59 7.34
N THR A 14 3.43 3.86 8.56
CA THR A 14 3.03 4.99 9.43
C THR A 14 3.94 6.22 9.28
N GLY A 15 4.90 6.21 8.36
CA GLY A 15 5.83 7.32 8.15
C GLY A 15 5.23 8.45 7.29
N ASP A 16 5.81 9.64 7.40
CA ASP A 16 5.35 10.85 6.68
C ASP A 16 5.29 10.64 5.15
N LEU A 17 6.35 10.06 4.56
CA LEU A 17 6.39 9.76 3.13
C LEU A 17 5.28 8.78 2.69
N ALA A 18 5.01 7.76 3.51
CA ALA A 18 3.99 6.77 3.22
C ALA A 18 2.60 7.43 3.16
N GLN A 19 2.28 8.27 4.15
CA GLN A 19 0.97 8.90 4.25
C GLN A 19 0.77 10.04 3.24
N ARG A 20 1.82 10.82 2.94
CA ARG A 20 1.68 12.04 2.12
C ARG A 20 1.93 11.83 0.64
N MET A 21 2.64 10.76 0.27
CA MET A 21 3.00 10.50 -1.12
C MET A 21 2.59 9.10 -1.56
N LEU A 22 3.05 8.05 -0.87
CA LEU A 22 2.88 6.68 -1.38
C LEU A 22 1.42 6.23 -1.42
N LEU A 23 0.67 6.36 -0.32
CA LEU A 23 -0.74 5.97 -0.28
C LEU A 23 -1.59 6.82 -1.25
N PRO A 24 -1.47 8.16 -1.31
CA PRO A 24 -2.16 8.97 -2.31
C PRO A 24 -1.82 8.59 -3.75
N SER A 25 -0.55 8.31 -4.06
CA SER A 25 -0.14 7.88 -5.40
C SER A 25 -0.70 6.51 -5.77
N LEU A 26 -0.71 5.56 -4.83
CA LEU A 26 -1.33 4.24 -5.05
C LEU A 26 -2.83 4.35 -5.27
N PHE A 27 -3.51 5.23 -4.53
CA PHE A 27 -4.92 5.52 -4.75
C PHE A 27 -5.18 6.13 -6.14
N ALA A 28 -4.33 7.06 -6.60
CA ALA A 28 -4.46 7.64 -7.94
C ALA A 28 -4.25 6.58 -9.05
N LEU A 29 -3.25 5.70 -8.88
CA LEU A 29 -3.02 4.59 -9.81
C LEU A 29 -4.19 3.61 -9.86
N ASP A 30 -4.84 3.34 -8.72
CA ASP A 30 -6.04 2.51 -8.65
C ASP A 30 -7.21 3.16 -9.39
N ALA A 31 -7.43 4.47 -9.16
CA ALA A 31 -8.46 5.24 -9.84
C ALA A 31 -8.29 5.27 -11.37
N ASP A 32 -7.04 5.29 -11.84
CA ASP A 32 -6.68 5.24 -13.27
C ASP A 32 -6.66 3.81 -13.85
N GLY A 33 -6.93 2.77 -13.05
CA GLY A 33 -6.92 1.37 -13.48
C GLY A 33 -5.52 0.82 -13.83
N LEU A 34 -4.47 1.42 -13.26
CA LEU A 34 -3.08 1.09 -13.53
C LEU A 34 -2.50 0.07 -12.53
N LEU A 35 -3.27 -0.31 -11.51
CA LEU A 35 -2.93 -1.39 -10.59
C LEU A 35 -3.58 -2.72 -11.03
N ALA A 36 -2.93 -3.83 -10.68
CA ALA A 36 -3.54 -5.14 -10.89
C ALA A 36 -4.80 -5.27 -10.00
N PRO A 37 -5.93 -5.79 -10.52
CA PRO A 37 -7.21 -5.84 -9.80
C PRO A 37 -7.15 -6.62 -8.47
N ASP A 38 -6.19 -7.52 -8.33
CA ASP A 38 -5.99 -8.40 -7.18
C ASP A 38 -4.76 -8.00 -6.33
N LEU A 39 -4.13 -6.87 -6.62
CA LEU A 39 -2.98 -6.37 -5.86
C LEU A 39 -3.38 -6.07 -4.41
N LYS A 40 -2.68 -6.71 -3.47
CA LYS A 40 -2.85 -6.44 -2.03
C LYS A 40 -1.69 -5.61 -1.49
N ILE A 41 -2.01 -4.48 -0.89
CA ILE A 41 -1.03 -3.63 -0.20
C ILE A 41 -1.03 -4.01 1.29
N ILE A 42 0.14 -4.37 1.82
CA ILE A 42 0.32 -4.76 3.22
C ILE A 42 1.28 -3.77 3.87
N GLY A 43 0.79 -2.99 4.83
CA GLY A 43 1.59 -2.06 5.61
C GLY A 43 2.24 -2.71 6.82
N THR A 44 3.48 -2.35 7.13
CA THR A 44 4.14 -2.70 8.38
C THR A 44 4.93 -1.52 8.95
N ALA A 45 4.94 -1.39 10.27
CA ALA A 45 5.64 -0.35 11.00
C ALA A 45 5.97 -0.82 12.42
N ARG A 46 6.80 -0.05 13.13
CA ARG A 46 7.13 -0.30 14.53
C ARG A 46 6.00 0.10 15.50
N SER A 47 5.14 1.03 15.07
CA SER A 47 3.99 1.48 15.85
C SER A 47 2.96 0.35 15.93
N GLN A 48 2.46 0.06 17.13
CA GLN A 48 1.35 -0.88 17.29
C GLN A 48 0.06 -0.18 16.90
N MET A 49 -0.61 -0.72 15.88
CA MET A 49 -1.90 -0.27 15.38
C MET A 49 -2.68 -1.49 14.91
N THR A 50 -3.97 -1.49 15.14
CA THR A 50 -4.93 -2.38 14.50
C THR A 50 -5.19 -1.94 13.06
N ASP A 51 -5.67 -2.85 12.22
CA ASP A 51 -6.08 -2.52 10.84
C ASP A 51 -7.10 -1.38 10.79
N SER A 52 -8.01 -1.31 11.77
CA SER A 52 -9.01 -0.25 11.89
C SER A 52 -8.44 1.10 12.30
N GLU A 53 -7.35 1.13 13.06
CA GLU A 53 -6.67 2.39 13.41
C GLU A 53 -5.83 2.93 12.25
N TYR A 54 -5.43 2.07 11.31
CA TYR A 54 -4.57 2.44 10.19
C TYR A 54 -5.32 2.85 8.91
N ARG A 55 -6.52 2.30 8.67
CA ARG A 55 -7.36 2.64 7.51
C ARG A 55 -8.09 3.96 7.68
#